data_AF-A0A8J3BFR0-F1
#
_entry.id   AF-A0A8J3BFR0-F1
#
_cell.length_a   1.000
_cell.length_b   1.000
_cell.length_c   1.000
_cell.angle_alpha   90.00
_cell.angle_beta   90.00
_cell.angle_gamma   90.00
#
_symmetry.space_group_name_H-M   'P 1'
#
loop_
_entity.id
_entity.type
_entity.pdbx_description
1 polymer ?
#
loop_
_entity_poly.entity_id
_entity_poly.type
_entity_poly.pdbx_seq_one_letter_code
_entity_poly.pdbx_strand_id
1 'polypeptide(L)' 'MPHGDIHTSHEHGRGVNRAEGNDRATNTADTKAEAVAAGRELAIDRGVEHQDGTIGERNTYPRSRDPRSSAG' A
#
# COMPACT_ATOMS: atom_id res chain seq x y z
N MET A 1 -16.45 -0.20 11.43
CA MET A 1 -15.19 0.36 10.90
C MET A 1 -14.26 -0.83 10.70
N PRO A 2 -13.35 -0.87 9.73
CA PRO A 2 -12.48 -2.04 9.59
C PRO A 2 -11.41 -2.02 10.69
N HIS A 3 -11.76 -2.56 11.85
CA HIS A 3 -10.87 -2.67 13.00
C HIS A 3 -9.89 -3.83 12.76
N GLY A 4 -8.75 -3.57 12.11
CA GLY A 4 -7.68 -4.55 12.00
C GLY A 4 -7.00 -4.70 10.64
N ASP A 5 -7.26 -3.82 9.68
CA ASP A 5 -6.60 -3.85 8.37
C ASP A 5 -5.07 -3.86 8.50
N ILE A 6 -4.40 -4.57 7.60
CA ILE A 6 -2.93 -4.64 7.61
C ILE A 6 -2.38 -3.55 6.72
N HIS A 7 -1.66 -2.60 7.32
CA HIS A 7 -0.93 -1.55 6.60
C HIS A 7 0.55 -1.91 6.47
N THR A 8 1.05 -1.89 5.24
CA THR A 8 2.47 -2.09 4.95
C THR A 8 3.11 -0.75 4.66
N SER A 9 4.06 -0.36 5.52
CA SER A 9 4.91 0.82 5.33
C SER A 9 6.32 0.41 4.96
N HIS A 10 7.04 1.28 4.25
CA HIS A 10 8.45 1.10 3.95
C HIS A 10 9.27 2.14 4.71
N GLU A 11 9.84 1.75 5.85
CA GLU A 11 10.58 2.63 6.75
C GLU A 11 12.01 2.11 6.94
N HIS A 12 12.99 3.02 6.91
CA HIS A 12 14.42 2.68 7.13
C HIS A 12 14.97 1.57 6.21
N GLY A 13 14.43 1.46 4.99
CA GLY A 13 14.84 0.44 4.02
C GLY A 13 14.29 -0.96 4.29
N ARG A 14 13.36 -1.10 5.24
CA ARG A 14 12.67 -2.35 5.56
C ARG A 14 11.16 -2.16 5.38
N GLY A 15 10.47 -3.23 5.03
CA GLY A 15 9.03 -3.24 5.00
C GLY A 15 8.47 -3.60 6.38
N VAL A 16 7.46 -2.87 6.82
CA VAL A 16 6.87 -2.95 8.15
C VAL A 16 5.35 -3.09 8.00
N ASN A 17 4.83 -4.23 8.43
CA ASN A 17 3.39 -4.52 8.46
C ASN A 17 2.83 -4.17 9.83
N ARG A 18 1.77 -3.36 9.90
CA ARG A 18 1.08 -2.97 11.13
C ARG A 18 -0.42 -3.17 10.97
N ALA A 19 -1.06 -3.82 11.94
CA ALA A 19 -2.52 -3.91 11.97
C ALA A 19 -3.12 -2.58 12.46
N GLU A 20 -4.22 -2.15 11.86
CA GLU A 20 -4.92 -0.93 12.24
C GLU A 20 -5.40 -1.03 13.69
N GLY A 21 -5.09 -0.01 14.49
CA GLY A 21 -5.37 -0.01 15.93
C GLY A 21 -4.31 -0.70 16.80
N ASN A 22 -3.21 -1.20 16.22
CA ASN A 22 -2.08 -1.72 16.97
C ASN A 22 -0.86 -0.80 16.80
N ASP A 23 -0.31 -0.30 17.91
CA ASP A 23 0.91 0.53 17.90
C ASP A 23 2.14 -0.22 17.38
N ARG A 24 2.16 -1.55 17.49
CA ARG A 24 3.33 -2.37 17.14
C ARG A 24 3.25 -2.92 15.74
N ALA A 25 4.41 -2.96 15.08
CA ALA A 25 4.57 -3.74 13.86
C ALA A 25 4.24 -5.21 14.15
N THR A 26 3.36 -5.79 13.34
CA THR A 26 3.02 -7.21 13.39
C THR A 26 4.09 -8.05 12.70
N ASN A 27 4.70 -7.54 11.64
CA ASN A 27 5.76 -8.21 10.90
C ASN A 27 6.68 -7.19 10.23
N THR A 28 7.95 -7.54 10.05
CA THR A 28 8.91 -6.73 9.28
C THR A 28 9.68 -7.62 8.31
N ALA A 29 9.99 -7.10 7.14
CA ALA A 29 10.78 -7.77 6.11
C ALA A 29 11.91 -6.85 5.60
N ASP A 30 12.94 -7.45 5.01
CA ASP A 30 14.07 -6.70 4.44
C ASP A 30 13.71 -6.03 3.10
N THR A 31 12.70 -6.53 2.39
CA THR A 31 12.27 -5.97 1.10
C THR A 31 10.77 -5.65 1.07
N LYS A 32 10.38 -4.75 0.15
CA LYS A 32 8.98 -4.36 -0.04
C LYS A 32 8.12 -5.53 -0.48
N ALA A 33 8.64 -6.31 -1.43
CA ALA A 33 7.93 -7.46 -1.98
C ALA A 33 7.61 -8.49 -0.88
N GLU A 34 8.58 -8.77 0.01
CA GLU A 34 8.37 -9.67 1.13
C GLU A 34 7.39 -9.12 2.16
N ALA A 35 7.47 -7.82 2.47
CA ALA A 35 6.52 -7.20 3.40
C ALA A 35 5.09 -7.23 2.86
N VAL A 36 4.89 -6.94 1.57
CA VAL A 36 3.58 -7.06 0.90
C VAL A 36 3.04 -8.47 0.97
N ALA A 37 3.86 -9.45 0.60
CA ALA A 37 3.45 -10.85 0.61
C ALA A 37 3.02 -11.27 2.02
N ALA A 38 3.87 -11.02 3.02
CA ALA A 38 3.62 -11.36 4.42
C ALA A 38 2.38 -10.63 4.96
N GLY A 39 2.22 -9.34 4.66
CA GLY A 39 1.07 -8.58 5.10
C GLY A 39 -0.22 -9.04 4.41
N ARG A 40 -0.16 -9.53 3.16
CA ARG A 40 -1.34 -10.03 2.43
C ARG A 40 -1.78 -11.36 2.99
N GLU A 41 -0.84 -12.25 3.31
CA GLU A 41 -1.13 -13.50 4.01
C GLU A 41 -1.75 -13.24 5.38
N LEU A 42 -1.20 -12.28 6.15
CA LEU A 42 -1.77 -11.84 7.44
C LEU A 42 -3.18 -11.27 7.31
N ALA A 43 -3.45 -10.51 6.25
CA ALA A 43 -4.76 -9.95 5.99
C ALA A 43 -5.79 -11.05 5.65
N ILE A 44 -5.39 -12.04 4.84
CA ILE A 44 -6.22 -13.20 4.50
C ILE A 44 -6.52 -14.05 5.74
N ASP A 45 -5.50 -14.36 6.55
CA ASP A 45 -5.64 -15.14 7.79
C ASP A 45 -6.61 -14.48 8.77
N ARG A 46 -6.56 -13.14 8.87
CA ARG A 46 -7.43 -12.36 9.77
C ARG A 46 -8.77 -11.97 9.15
N GLY A 47 -8.96 -12.18 7.85
CA GLY A 47 -10.16 -11.77 7.12
C GLY A 47 -10.32 -10.25 7.01
N VAL A 48 -9.21 -9.50 6.94
CA VAL A 48 -9.16 -8.02 6.88
C VAL A 48 -8.56 -7.55 5.56
N GLU A 49 -8.60 -6.24 5.26
CA GLU A 49 -7.97 -5.70 4.05
C GLU A 49 -6.46 -5.47 4.24
N HIS A 50 -5.72 -5.54 3.13
CA HIS A 50 -4.30 -5.20 3.07
C HIS A 50 -4.11 -3.88 2.32
N GLN A 51 -3.35 -2.96 2.90
CA GLN A 51 -3.00 -1.68 2.31
C GLN A 51 -1.48 -1.50 2.24
N ASP A 52 -0.88 -1.58 1.06
CA ASP A 52 0.58 -1.53 0.88
C ASP A 52 1.18 -0.11 0.86
N GLY A 53 0.66 0.84 1.63
CA GLY A 53 1.24 2.19 1.80
C GLY A 53 1.62 2.95 0.52
N THR A 54 1.17 2.47 -0.65
CA THR A 54 1.62 2.93 -1.96
C THR A 54 0.75 4.12 -2.25
N ILE A 55 1.06 5.25 -1.62
CA ILE A 55 0.76 6.56 -2.17
C ILE A 55 1.71 6.77 -3.35
N GLY A 56 1.65 5.86 -4.33
CA GLY A 56 2.39 5.87 -5.57
C GLY A 56 1.34 5.81 -6.65
N GLU A 57 1.00 6.99 -7.15
CA GLU A 57 -0.04 7.26 -8.15
C GLU A 57 -1.49 7.06 -7.64
N ARG A 58 -2.13 8.18 -7.27
CA ARG A 58 -3.30 8.54 -8.08
C ARG A 58 -2.84 8.42 -9.53
N ASN A 59 -3.12 7.29 -10.17
CA ASN A 59 -3.09 7.21 -11.60
C ASN A 59 -4.27 8.08 -12.04
N THR A 60 -4.07 9.40 -12.00
CA THR A 60 -4.69 10.25 -12.99
C THR A 60 -4.01 9.77 -14.25
N TYR A 61 -4.64 8.78 -14.89
CA TYR A 61 -4.28 8.35 -16.23
C TYR A 61 -3.89 9.59 -17.02
N PRO A 62 -2.75 9.61 -17.74
CA PRO A 62 -2.62 10.59 -18.79
C PRO A 62 -3.80 10.31 -19.72
N ARG A 63 -4.87 11.13 -19.63
CA ARG A 63 -5.82 11.26 -20.72
C ARG A 63 -4.96 11.69 -21.88
N SER A 64 -4.69 10.72 -22.74
CA SER A 64 -4.07 10.89 -24.03
C SER A 64 -4.92 11.90 -24.79
N ARG A 65 -4.59 13.18 -24.63
CA ARG A 65 -5.10 14.26 -25.46
C ARG A 65 -4.18 15.46 -25.34
N ASP A 66 -2.93 15.28 -25.74
CA ASP A 66 -2.37 16.34 -26.55
C ASP A 66 -2.83 16.04 -27.98
N PRO A 67 -3.57 16.97 -28.59
CA PRO A 67 -2.87 17.76 -29.59
C PRO A 67 -3.19 19.23 -29.44
N ARG A 68 -2.16 20.06 -29.41
CA ARG A 68 -2.09 21.36 -30.10
C ARG A 68 -3.24 21.53 -31.12
N SER A 69 -4.29 22.29 -30.79
CA SER A 69 -5.16 23.06 -31.72
C SER A 69 -6.43 23.58 -31.05
N SER A 70 -6.42 24.87 -30.72
CA SER A 70 -7.52 25.81 -30.95
C SER A 70 -6.82 27.18 -31.03
N ALA A 71 -6.24 27.57 -32.16
CA ALA A 71 -6.90 28.22 -33.30
C ALA A 71 -7.73 29.45 -32.87
N GLY A 72 -7.26 30.64 -33.27
CA GLY A 72 -8.06 31.88 -33.35
C GLY A 72 -7.91 32.81 -32.17
#